data_AF-A0A966DZ48-F1
#
_entry.id   AF-A0A966DZ48-F1
#
_cell.length_a   1.000
_cell.length_b   1.000
_cell.length_c   1.000
_cell.angle_alpha   90.00
_cell.angle_beta   90.00
_cell.angle_gamma   90.00
#
_symmetry.space_group_name_H-M   'P 1'
#
loop_
_entity.id
_entity.type
_entity.pdbx_description
1 polymer ?
#
loop_
_entity_poly.entity_id
_entity_poly.type
_entity_poly.pdbx_seq_one_letter_code
_entity_poly.pdbx_strand_id
1 'polypeptide(L)'
;MRTTLTIDDSTARKLKQIAHQTGKSYKQVVNETLRRGLSVGEIREQAKPYRLKPVSLGEVSPEFDLDKALALSEQLEDEEIVRKLSLRK
;
A
#
# COMPACT_ATOMS: atom_id res chain seq x y z
N MET A 1 -9.03 -16.13 -34.26
CA MET A 1 -10.28 -16.91 -34.26
C MET A 1 -11.48 -15.96 -34.21
N ARG A 2 -12.59 -16.30 -34.88
CA ARG A 2 -13.88 -15.58 -34.74
C ARG A 2 -14.79 -16.44 -33.87
N THR A 3 -15.27 -15.87 -32.77
CA THR A 3 -16.10 -16.55 -31.78
C THR A 3 -17.30 -15.66 -31.48
N THR A 4 -18.46 -16.28 -31.30
CA THR A 4 -19.65 -15.61 -30.75
C THR A 4 -19.73 -15.94 -29.28
N LEU A 5 -19.87 -14.93 -28.43
CA LEU A 5 -19.94 -15.11 -26.98
C LEU A 5 -21.09 -14.25 -26.43
N THR A 6 -21.81 -14.79 -25.45
CA THR A 6 -22.89 -14.07 -24.77
C THR A 6 -22.32 -13.37 -23.54
N ILE A 7 -22.54 -12.06 -23.43
CA ILE A 7 -22.23 -11.25 -22.24
C ILE A 7 -23.52 -10.60 -21.74
N ASP A 8 -23.59 -10.34 -20.44
CA ASP A 8 -24.69 -9.58 -19.88
C ASP A 8 -24.69 -8.12 -20.35
N ASP A 9 -25.86 -7.48 -20.31
CA ASP A 9 -26.06 -6.11 -20.79
C ASP A 9 -25.19 -5.09 -20.05
N SER A 10 -24.94 -5.31 -18.75
CA SER A 10 -24.17 -4.36 -17.94
C SER A 10 -22.68 -4.37 -18.35
N THR A 11 -22.12 -5.55 -18.58
CA THR A 11 -20.76 -5.75 -19.08
C THR A 11 -20.62 -5.20 -20.50
N ALA A 12 -21.59 -5.47 -21.38
CA ALA A 12 -21.60 -4.96 -22.74
C ALA A 12 -21.58 -3.42 -22.79
N ARG A 13 -22.40 -2.77 -21.96
CA ARG A 13 -22.44 -1.29 -21.85
C ARG A 13 -21.09 -0.73 -21.38
N LYS A 14 -20.48 -1.34 -20.36
CA LYS A 14 -19.19 -0.90 -19.82
C LYS A 14 -18.07 -1.04 -20.86
N LEU A 15 -18.02 -2.14 -21.59
CA LEU A 15 -17.05 -2.35 -22.67
C LEU A 15 -17.22 -1.33 -23.81
N LYS A 16 -18.47 -1.00 -24.19
CA LYS A 16 -18.75 0.04 -25.19
C LYS A 16 -18.29 1.42 -24.71
N GLN A 17 -18.53 1.75 -23.45
CA GLN A 17 -18.08 3.01 -22.87
C GLN A 17 -16.55 3.13 -22.91
N ILE A 18 -15.82 2.07 -22.54
CA ILE A 18 -14.36 2.04 -22.58
C ILE A 18 -13.86 2.20 -24.02
N ALA A 19 -14.50 1.54 -24.99
CA ALA A 19 -14.16 1.68 -26.41
C ALA A 19 -14.32 3.13 -26.88
N HIS A 20 -15.42 3.78 -26.50
CA HIS A 20 -15.66 5.19 -26.82
C HIS A 20 -14.62 6.12 -26.19
N GLN A 21 -14.33 5.95 -24.89
CA GLN A 21 -13.36 6.77 -24.17
C GLN A 21 -11.92 6.61 -24.67
N THR A 22 -11.54 5.41 -25.12
CA THR A 22 -10.17 5.11 -25.55
C THR A 22 -9.96 5.24 -27.06
N GLY A 23 -11.03 5.45 -27.85
CA GLY A 23 -10.98 5.44 -29.30
C GLY A 23 -10.63 4.08 -29.91
N LYS A 24 -10.57 3.00 -29.12
CA LYS A 24 -10.24 1.65 -29.57
C LYS A 24 -11.48 0.93 -30.12
N SER A 25 -11.26 -0.02 -31.02
CA SER A 25 -12.36 -0.88 -31.48
C SER A 25 -12.92 -1.72 -30.32
N TYR A 26 -14.23 -1.99 -30.35
CA TYR A 26 -14.89 -2.83 -29.34
C TYR A 26 -14.20 -4.20 -29.17
N LYS A 27 -13.77 -4.81 -30.28
CA LYS A 27 -13.01 -6.07 -30.28
C LYS A 27 -11.68 -5.95 -29.51
N GLN A 28 -10.94 -4.87 -29.69
CA GLN A 28 -9.68 -4.66 -28.96
C GLN A 28 -9.94 -4.55 -27.46
N VAL A 29 -10.93 -3.74 -27.06
CA VAL A 29 -11.29 -3.58 -25.65
C VAL A 29 -11.72 -4.89 -25.01
N VAL A 30 -12.55 -5.68 -25.69
CA VAL A 30 -12.96 -7.02 -25.23
C VAL A 30 -11.74 -7.90 -25.00
N ASN A 31 -10.85 -8.02 -26.00
CA ASN A 31 -9.69 -8.89 -25.91
C ASN A 31 -8.69 -8.43 -24.84
N GLU A 32 -8.43 -7.12 -24.72
CA GLU A 32 -7.56 -6.57 -23.68
C GLU A 32 -8.14 -6.83 -22.29
N THR A 33 -9.45 -6.64 -22.12
CA THR A 33 -10.13 -6.88 -20.84
C THR A 33 -10.05 -8.35 -20.44
N LEU A 34 -10.32 -9.28 -21.38
CA LEU A 34 -10.21 -10.71 -21.14
C LEU A 34 -8.77 -11.13 -20.81
N ARG A 35 -7.77 -10.64 -21.55
CA ARG A 35 -6.35 -10.92 -21.25
C ARG A 35 -5.97 -10.47 -19.85
N ARG A 36 -6.37 -9.25 -19.45
CA ARG A 36 -6.13 -8.74 -18.10
C ARG A 36 -6.81 -9.63 -17.05
N GLY A 37 -8.07 -9.99 -17.26
CA GLY A 37 -8.81 -10.88 -16.36
C GLY A 37 -8.15 -12.25 -16.19
N LEU A 38 -7.67 -12.85 -17.28
CA LEU A 38 -6.97 -14.13 -17.25
C LEU A 38 -5.60 -14.03 -16.55
N SER A 39 -4.85 -12.93 -16.73
CA SER A 39 -3.57 -12.72 -16.05
C SER A 39 -3.70 -12.52 -14.54
N VAL A 40 -4.81 -11.94 -14.05
CA VAL A 40 -5.05 -11.79 -12.60
C VAL A 40 -5.35 -13.14 -11.94
N GLY A 41 -5.90 -14.10 -12.68
CA GLY A 41 -6.14 -15.45 -12.19
C GLY A 41 -4.86 -16.27 -11.99
N GLU A 42 -3.83 -16.03 -12.80
CA GLU A 42 -2.55 -16.73 -12.74
C GLU A 42 -1.62 -16.17 -11.65
N ILE A 43 -1.78 -14.88 -11.31
CA ILE A 43 -0.93 -14.17 -10.35
C ILE A 43 -1.77 -13.72 -9.15
N ARG A 44 -2.44 -14.65 -8.48
CA ARG A 44 -2.56 -14.52 -7.03
C ARG A 44 -1.27 -15.04 -6.43
N GLU A 45 -0.18 -14.30 -6.63
CA GLU A 45 0.95 -14.40 -5.71
C GLU A 45 0.36 -14.13 -4.33
N GLN A 46 0.25 -15.20 -3.52
CA GLN A 46 -0.12 -15.05 -2.13
C GLN A 46 0.84 -14.01 -1.56
N ALA A 47 0.31 -12.86 -1.15
CA ALA A 47 1.13 -11.82 -0.55
C ALA A 47 1.96 -12.48 0.54
N LYS A 48 3.29 -12.47 0.39
CA LYS A 48 4.17 -13.15 1.33
C LYS A 48 3.84 -12.60 2.72
N PRO A 49 3.62 -13.45 3.73
CA PRO A 49 3.31 -12.98 5.06
C PRO A 49 4.42 -12.04 5.53
N TYR A 50 4.04 -10.88 6.06
CA TYR A 50 4.99 -9.93 6.62
C TYR A 50 5.77 -10.60 7.75
N ARG A 51 7.10 -10.47 7.73
CA ARG A 51 8.02 -11.00 8.75
C ARG A 51 8.89 -9.87 9.29
N LEU A 52 8.77 -9.62 10.59
CA LEU A 52 9.67 -8.72 11.31
C LEU A 52 11.04 -9.40 11.50
N LYS A 53 12.11 -8.64 11.28
CA LYS A 53 13.48 -8.99 11.69
C LYS A 53 13.85 -8.10 12.86
N PRO A 54 13.51 -8.47 14.12
CA PRO A 54 13.86 -7.66 15.26
C PRO A 54 15.39 -7.62 15.43
N VAL A 55 15.88 -6.48 15.89
CA VAL A 55 17.26 -6.30 16.32
C VAL A 55 17.25 -5.98 17.82
N SER A 56 18.24 -6.47 18.55
CA SER A 56 18.38 -6.12 19.96
C SER A 56 18.78 -4.65 20.08
N LEU A 57 18.02 -3.89 20.87
CA LEU A 57 18.35 -2.50 21.24
C LEU A 57 19.15 -2.43 22.55
N GLY A 58 19.52 -3.58 23.11
CA GLY A 58 20.15 -3.68 24.42
C GLY A 58 19.15 -3.74 25.57
N GLU A 59 19.68 -3.69 26.79
CA GLU A 59 18.88 -3.62 28.01
C GLU A 59 18.54 -2.16 28.34
N VAL A 60 17.37 -1.96 28.94
CA VAL A 60 16.96 -0.64 29.42
C VAL A 60 17.80 -0.30 30.65
N SER A 61 18.35 0.92 30.69
CA SER A 61 19.05 1.39 31.90
C SER A 61 18.09 1.35 33.10
N PRO A 62 18.51 0.85 34.27
CA PRO A 62 17.67 0.79 35.47
C PRO A 62 17.11 2.15 35.92
N GLU A 63 17.74 3.25 35.46
CA GLU A 63 17.33 4.62 35.74
C GLU A 63 16.08 5.05 34.95
N PHE A 64 15.71 4.31 33.90
CA PHE A 64 14.59 4.64 33.03
C PHE A 64 13.41 3.70 33.26
N ASP A 65 12.30 4.28 33.74
CA ASP A 65 11.00 3.63 33.81
C ASP A 65 10.26 3.81 32.46
N LEU A 66 10.32 2.78 31.60
CA LEU A 66 9.63 2.81 30.30
C LEU A 66 8.12 2.62 30.42
N ASP A 67 7.58 2.15 31.55
CA ASP A 67 6.14 2.14 31.77
C ASP A 67 5.59 3.58 31.86
N LYS A 68 6.47 4.54 32.17
CA LYS A 68 6.21 5.99 32.13
C LYS A 68 6.95 6.70 30.98
N ALA A 69 7.01 6.06 29.81
CA ALA A 69 7.72 6.58 28.64
C ALA A 69 7.38 8.03 28.25
N LEU A 70 6.13 8.49 28.45
CA LEU A 70 5.74 9.87 28.14
C LEU A 70 6.46 10.89 29.03
N ALA A 71 6.51 10.65 30.34
CA ALA A 71 7.21 11.54 31.27
C ALA A 71 8.72 11.56 30.99
N LEU A 72 9.30 10.40 30.63
CA LEU A 72 10.69 10.33 30.18
C LEU A 72 10.90 11.15 28.90
N SER A 73 9.97 11.08 27.95
CA SER A 73 10.05 11.87 26.71
C SER A 73 9.99 13.37 26.98
N GLU A 74 9.10 13.83 27.87
CA GLU A 74 8.98 15.23 28.27
C GLU A 74 10.27 15.74 28.89
N GLN A 75 10.86 14.99 29.82
CA GLN A 75 12.12 15.36 30.45
C GLN A 75 13.27 15.48 29.43
N LEU A 76 13.39 14.51 28.51
CA LEU A 76 14.43 14.55 27.46
C LEU A 76 14.25 15.74 26.52
N GLU A 77 13.00 16.11 26.22
CA GLU A 77 12.69 17.28 25.40
C GLU A 77 13.05 18.58 26.11
N ASP A 78 12.66 18.72 27.39
CA ASP A 78 12.99 19.89 28.21
C ASP A 78 14.51 20.09 28.35
N GLU A 79 15.26 19.01 28.60
CA GLU A 79 16.73 19.05 28.70
C GLU A 79 17.37 19.57 27.39
N GLU A 80 16.89 19.10 26.24
CA GLU A 80 17.42 19.52 24.95
C GLU A 80 16.97 20.93 24.57
N ILE A 81 15.78 21.39 24.99
CA ILE A 81 15.34 22.79 24.86
C ILE A 81 16.27 23.71 25.65
N VAL A 82 16.53 23.39 26.93
CA VAL A 82 17.43 24.17 27.79
C VAL A 82 18.84 24.25 27.18
N ARG A 83 19.34 23.12 26.67
CA ARG A 83 20.63 23.05 25.99
C ARG A 83 20.67 23.98 24.77
N LYS A 84 19.68 23.93 23.88
CA LYS A 84 19.61 24.81 22.69
C LYS A 84 19.58 26.29 23.06
N LEU A 85 18.74 26.66 24.05
CA LEU A 85 18.67 28.02 24.58
C LEU A 85 20.03 28.50 25.12
N SER A 86 20.75 27.66 25.87
CA SER A 86 22.10 27.99 26.36
C SER A 86 23.12 28.21 25.24
N LEU A 87 22.98 27.49 24.13
CA LEU A 87 23.81 27.62 22.94
C LEU A 87 23.38 28.79 22.04
N ARG A 88 22.30 29.51 22.39
CA ARG A 88 21.65 30.54 21.58
C ARG A 88 21.30 30.04 20.17
N LYS A 89 20.89 28.77 20.08
CA LYS A 89 20.46 28.10 18.84
C LYS A 89 19.00 27.72 18.90
#